data_AF-T0M380-F1
#
_entry.id   AF-T0M380-F1
#
_cell.length_a   1.000
_cell.length_b   1.000
_cell.length_c   1.000
_cell.angle_alpha   90.00
_cell.angle_beta   90.00
_cell.angle_gamma   90.00
#
_symmetry.space_group_name_H-M   'P 1'
#
loop_
_entity.id
_entity.type
_entity.pdbx_description
1 polymer ?
#
loop_
_entity_poly.entity_id
_entity_poly.type
_entity_poly.pdbx_seq_one_letter_code
_entity_poly.pdbx_strand_id
1 'polypeptide(L)'
;MEVSDELGYLCRIVDDSKVSTGLTNKGFSAFASKVLGLPEVSIMESIKTAGIISDAEPEVPFRPLGVFNFNPEPESLEKMMSGMLNIITGDNLARNFLILFMARYRFSVALLETIIETHGTMLRITSENCAYAVMTSDFFLQAEAVNRWAIQQEAALRSTSPGSMGQLLSMDWFLSIIKVLRDEDSGSFHGNMETIIASMDENSLDELLSSISSGILPALATQNELLYRDERIRQAFLERSIRHNESIGLKRFYYWLGIANDLSLGLEFVIGSIEFFPSNVFAGANDVLGVYLFITGSSQLVARSLIQIVMQFHLRRSREKSTRRVSELMRANE
;
A
#
# COMPACT_ATOMS: atom_id res chain seq x y z
N MET A 1 1.87 -4.88 -44.44
CA MET A 1 2.62 -4.94 -43.18
C MET A 1 2.32 -6.30 -42.58
N GLU A 2 3.33 -7.04 -42.16
CA GLU A 2 3.10 -8.37 -41.60
C GLU A 2 2.60 -8.21 -40.16
N VAL A 3 1.52 -8.93 -39.81
CA VAL A 3 0.95 -8.98 -38.45
C VAL A 3 2.01 -9.37 -37.40
N SER A 4 3.10 -10.02 -37.84
CA SER A 4 4.29 -10.33 -37.05
C SER A 4 4.96 -9.09 -36.44
N ASP A 5 5.03 -7.97 -37.15
CA ASP A 5 5.69 -6.75 -36.66
C ASP A 5 4.89 -6.07 -35.54
N GLU A 6 3.57 -5.97 -35.71
CA GLU A 6 2.65 -5.42 -34.70
C GLU A 6 2.65 -6.29 -33.44
N LEU A 7 2.58 -7.62 -33.62
CA LEU A 7 2.65 -8.56 -32.50
C LEU A 7 3.98 -8.52 -31.78
N GLY A 8 5.09 -8.50 -32.52
CA GLY A 8 6.42 -8.39 -31.95
C GLY A 8 6.59 -7.10 -31.14
N TYR A 9 6.00 -6.00 -31.60
CA TYR A 9 6.00 -4.74 -30.87
C TYR A 9 5.11 -4.77 -29.62
N LEU A 10 3.92 -5.40 -29.65
CA LEU A 10 3.10 -5.61 -28.45
C LEU A 10 3.81 -6.47 -27.41
N CYS A 11 4.47 -7.54 -27.84
CA CYS A 11 5.27 -8.38 -26.95
C CYS A 11 6.36 -7.56 -26.28
N ARG A 12 7.04 -6.68 -27.02
CA ARG A 12 8.04 -5.76 -26.47
C ARG A 12 7.48 -4.87 -25.37
N ILE A 13 6.31 -4.26 -25.59
CA ILE A 13 5.67 -3.40 -24.57
C ILE A 13 5.37 -4.18 -23.30
N VAL A 14 4.82 -5.40 -23.45
CA VAL A 14 4.50 -6.26 -22.30
C VAL A 14 5.76 -6.75 -21.60
N ASP A 15 6.82 -7.08 -22.34
CA ASP A 15 8.11 -7.53 -21.79
C ASP A 15 8.86 -6.42 -21.04
N ASP A 16 8.81 -5.20 -21.55
CA ASP A 16 9.44 -4.00 -20.96
C ASP A 16 8.74 -3.53 -19.67
N SER A 17 7.52 -4.03 -19.43
CA SER A 17 6.72 -3.66 -18.26
C SER A 17 7.39 -4.04 -16.94
N LYS A 18 7.14 -3.23 -15.89
CA LYS A 18 7.61 -3.53 -14.53
C LYS A 18 6.77 -4.61 -13.86
N VAL A 19 5.54 -4.80 -14.33
CA VAL A 19 4.53 -5.67 -13.72
C VAL A 19 4.07 -6.70 -14.75
N SER A 20 4.92 -7.69 -15.04
CA SER A 20 4.62 -8.80 -15.96
C SER A 20 4.37 -10.13 -15.26
N THR A 21 4.45 -10.18 -13.93
CA THR A 21 4.37 -11.42 -13.17
C THR A 21 2.99 -12.07 -13.28
N GLY A 22 2.97 -13.33 -13.69
CA GLY A 22 1.75 -14.15 -13.74
C GLY A 22 0.95 -14.08 -15.04
N LEU A 23 1.34 -13.25 -16.02
CA LEU A 23 0.70 -13.23 -17.33
C LEU A 23 0.79 -14.58 -18.02
N THR A 24 -0.30 -15.00 -18.66
CA THR A 24 -0.39 -16.24 -19.44
C THR A 24 -0.45 -15.93 -20.94
N ASN A 25 -0.08 -16.91 -21.78
CA ASN A 25 -0.25 -16.78 -23.24
C ASN A 25 -1.70 -16.49 -23.64
N LYS A 26 -2.67 -17.06 -22.91
CA LYS A 26 -4.10 -16.78 -23.07
C LYS A 26 -4.43 -15.31 -22.78
N GLY A 27 -3.96 -14.78 -21.65
CA GLY A 27 -4.15 -13.37 -21.29
C GLY A 27 -3.57 -12.43 -22.35
N PHE A 28 -2.35 -12.72 -22.82
CA PHE A 28 -1.71 -11.94 -23.88
C PHE A 28 -2.46 -12.01 -25.21
N SER A 29 -2.83 -13.20 -25.67
CA SER A 29 -3.52 -13.36 -26.95
C SER A 29 -4.91 -12.72 -26.96
N ALA A 30 -5.66 -12.82 -25.86
CA ALA A 30 -6.93 -12.12 -25.69
C ALA A 30 -6.77 -10.60 -25.73
N PHE A 31 -5.71 -10.07 -25.11
CA PHE A 31 -5.40 -8.65 -25.16
C PHE A 31 -5.01 -8.20 -26.58
N ALA A 32 -4.04 -8.87 -27.21
CA ALA A 32 -3.57 -8.56 -28.55
C ALA A 32 -4.68 -8.70 -29.61
N SER A 33 -5.57 -9.69 -29.46
CA SER A 33 -6.77 -9.86 -30.28
C SER A 33 -7.65 -8.60 -30.27
N LYS A 34 -7.92 -8.05 -29.08
CA LYS A 34 -8.71 -6.81 -28.93
C LYS A 34 -8.00 -5.59 -29.49
N VAL A 35 -6.69 -5.47 -29.30
CA VAL A 35 -5.89 -4.34 -29.80
C VAL A 35 -5.84 -4.33 -31.33
N LEU A 36 -5.56 -5.48 -31.94
CA LEU A 36 -5.36 -5.60 -33.39
C LEU A 36 -6.67 -5.85 -34.16
N GLY A 37 -7.74 -6.24 -33.48
CA GLY A 37 -9.01 -6.61 -34.12
C GLY A 37 -8.93 -7.93 -34.89
N LEU A 38 -8.07 -8.85 -34.45
CA LEU A 38 -7.86 -10.16 -35.08
C LEU A 38 -8.35 -11.27 -34.14
N PRO A 39 -8.80 -12.44 -34.66
CA PRO A 39 -9.19 -13.56 -33.81
C PRO A 39 -8.02 -14.08 -32.94
N GLU A 40 -8.27 -14.44 -31.68
CA GLU A 40 -7.25 -14.98 -30.75
C GLU A 40 -6.47 -16.17 -31.33
N VAL A 41 -7.14 -17.05 -32.09
CA VAL A 41 -6.50 -18.20 -32.76
C VAL A 41 -5.43 -17.73 -33.75
N SER A 42 -5.73 -16.71 -34.55
CA SER A 42 -4.78 -16.13 -35.51
C SER A 42 -3.61 -15.45 -34.82
N ILE A 43 -3.85 -14.82 -33.66
CA ILE A 43 -2.80 -14.24 -32.82
C ILE A 43 -1.83 -15.33 -32.37
N MET A 44 -2.35 -16.42 -31.79
CA MET A 44 -1.52 -17.52 -31.29
C MET A 44 -0.73 -18.23 -32.39
N GLU A 45 -1.34 -18.47 -33.56
CA GLU A 45 -0.65 -19.01 -34.72
C GLU A 45 0.48 -18.09 -35.21
N SER A 46 0.23 -16.77 -35.22
CA SER A 46 1.23 -15.78 -35.64
C SER A 46 2.40 -15.71 -34.65
N ILE A 47 2.12 -15.69 -33.35
CA ILE A 47 3.16 -15.70 -32.29
C ILE A 47 4.03 -16.96 -32.41
N LYS A 48 3.40 -18.13 -32.62
CA LYS A 48 4.12 -19.40 -32.81
C LYS A 48 4.98 -19.39 -34.07
N THR A 49 4.43 -18.92 -35.18
CA THR A 49 5.13 -18.87 -36.48
C THR A 49 6.31 -17.90 -36.45
N ALA A 50 6.14 -16.76 -35.77
CA ALA A 50 7.19 -15.75 -35.59
C ALA A 50 8.24 -16.15 -34.54
N GLY A 51 8.06 -17.28 -33.83
CA GLY A 51 8.99 -17.74 -32.80
C GLY A 51 9.08 -16.80 -31.60
N ILE A 52 8.00 -16.06 -31.32
CA ILE A 52 7.98 -15.02 -30.29
C ILE A 52 7.87 -15.61 -28.87
N ILE A 53 7.30 -16.81 -28.70
CA ILE A 53 7.24 -17.52 -27.42
C ILE A 53 7.75 -18.95 -27.57
N SER A 54 8.31 -19.53 -26.50
CA SER A 54 8.85 -20.89 -26.53
C SER A 54 7.78 -21.98 -26.54
N ASP A 55 6.63 -21.69 -25.95
CA ASP A 55 5.51 -22.61 -25.78
C ASP A 55 4.23 -21.82 -25.98
N ALA A 56 3.34 -22.32 -26.85
CA ALA A 56 2.09 -21.69 -27.23
C ALA A 56 0.88 -22.27 -26.46
N GLU A 57 1.10 -23.09 -25.44
CA GLU A 57 0.01 -23.54 -24.57
C GLU A 57 -0.63 -22.35 -23.84
N PRO A 58 -1.98 -22.23 -23.82
CA PRO A 58 -2.66 -21.04 -23.31
C PRO A 58 -2.35 -20.69 -21.84
N GLU A 59 -2.22 -21.69 -20.99
CA GLU A 59 -2.03 -21.53 -19.53
C GLU A 59 -0.55 -21.38 -19.13
N VAL A 60 0.37 -21.52 -20.10
CA VAL A 60 1.80 -21.34 -19.83
C VAL A 60 2.09 -19.84 -19.59
N PRO A 61 2.95 -19.51 -18.60
CA PRO A 61 3.38 -18.15 -18.38
C PRO A 61 3.93 -17.52 -19.66
N PHE A 62 3.44 -16.33 -19.98
CA PHE A 62 3.88 -15.56 -21.12
C PHE A 62 5.36 -15.22 -20.97
N ARG A 63 6.19 -15.79 -21.85
CA ARG A 63 7.65 -15.62 -21.85
C ARG A 63 8.12 -15.33 -23.26
N PRO A 64 8.26 -14.04 -23.62
CA PRO A 64 8.76 -13.68 -24.93
C PRO A 64 10.20 -14.17 -25.12
N LEU A 65 10.51 -14.61 -26.34
CA LEU A 65 11.82 -15.07 -26.78
C LEU A 65 12.53 -13.95 -27.55
N GLY A 66 13.61 -13.43 -26.98
CA GLY A 66 14.58 -12.61 -27.69
C GLY A 66 14.34 -11.10 -27.62
N VAL A 67 15.17 -10.36 -28.36
CA VAL A 67 15.13 -8.89 -28.43
C VAL A 67 14.25 -8.47 -29.59
N PHE A 68 13.17 -7.76 -29.28
CA PHE A 68 12.19 -7.26 -30.25
C PHE A 68 12.70 -5.99 -30.95
N ASN A 69 13.35 -6.14 -32.10
CA ASN A 69 13.68 -5.03 -33.00
C ASN A 69 12.56 -4.75 -34.01
N PHE A 70 11.32 -4.81 -33.56
CA PHE A 70 10.16 -4.47 -34.38
C PHE A 70 9.92 -2.96 -34.32
N ASN A 71 9.70 -2.35 -35.48
CA ASN A 71 9.40 -0.93 -35.60
C ASN A 71 8.23 -0.78 -36.59
N PRO A 72 6.98 -0.95 -36.11
CA PRO A 72 5.81 -0.84 -36.97
C PRO A 72 5.73 0.55 -37.60
N GLU A 73 5.07 0.64 -38.75
CA GLU A 73 4.81 1.91 -39.41
C GLU A 73 4.08 2.88 -38.44
N PRO A 74 4.35 4.20 -38.48
CA PRO A 74 3.78 5.16 -37.53
C PRO A 74 2.25 5.12 -37.42
N GLU A 75 1.55 4.90 -38.54
CA GLU A 75 0.08 4.79 -38.56
C GLU A 75 -0.40 3.55 -37.79
N SER A 76 0.26 2.42 -37.99
CA SER A 76 -0.04 1.17 -37.28
C SER A 76 0.28 1.28 -35.81
N LEU A 77 1.41 1.91 -35.46
CA LEU A 77 1.78 2.18 -34.07
C LEU A 77 0.71 3.02 -33.36
N GLU A 78 0.27 4.12 -33.98
CA GLU A 78 -0.77 4.99 -33.40
C GLU A 78 -2.11 4.24 -33.24
N LYS A 79 -2.47 3.40 -34.22
CA LYS A 79 -3.65 2.54 -34.14
C LYS A 79 -3.55 1.54 -32.97
N MET A 80 -2.38 0.91 -32.78
CA MET A 80 -2.14 -0.02 -31.67
C MET A 80 -2.20 0.70 -30.31
N MET A 81 -1.56 1.86 -30.19
CA MET A 81 -1.58 2.68 -28.97
C MET A 81 -3.01 3.10 -28.61
N SER A 82 -3.77 3.54 -29.61
CA SER A 82 -5.19 3.88 -29.44
C SER A 82 -6.02 2.65 -29.04
N GLY A 83 -5.76 1.49 -29.63
CA GLY A 83 -6.41 0.23 -29.27
C GLY A 83 -6.16 -0.19 -27.81
N MET A 84 -4.89 -0.14 -27.37
CA MET A 84 -4.52 -0.41 -25.98
C MET A 84 -5.15 0.59 -25.02
N LEU A 85 -5.10 1.88 -25.35
CA LEU A 85 -5.74 2.93 -24.56
C LEU A 85 -7.25 2.73 -24.44
N ASN A 86 -7.94 2.35 -25.51
CA ASN A 86 -9.38 2.06 -25.46
C ASN A 86 -9.71 0.90 -24.52
N ILE A 87 -8.89 -0.16 -24.50
CA ILE A 87 -9.06 -1.28 -23.56
C ILE A 87 -8.86 -0.82 -22.12
N ILE A 88 -7.76 -0.10 -21.84
CA ILE A 88 -7.42 0.39 -20.50
C ILE A 88 -8.50 1.35 -19.98
N THR A 89 -8.97 2.26 -20.82
CA THR A 89 -9.94 3.31 -20.43
C THR A 89 -11.37 2.80 -20.29
N GLY A 90 -11.66 1.61 -20.83
CA GLY A 90 -12.93 0.91 -20.67
C GLY A 90 -13.15 0.35 -19.26
N ASP A 91 -12.09 0.19 -18.46
CA ASP A 91 -12.16 -0.22 -17.06
C ASP A 91 -11.80 0.96 -16.14
N ASN A 92 -12.64 1.26 -15.15
CA ASN A 92 -12.44 2.42 -14.28
C ASN A 92 -11.15 2.31 -13.44
N LEU A 93 -10.83 1.10 -12.97
CA LEU A 93 -9.66 0.89 -12.12
C LEU A 93 -8.38 1.02 -12.96
N ALA A 94 -8.29 0.35 -14.10
CA ALA A 94 -7.16 0.46 -15.02
C ALA A 94 -6.99 1.90 -15.54
N ARG A 95 -8.08 2.55 -15.97
CA ARG A 95 -8.07 3.96 -16.38
C ARG A 95 -7.44 4.86 -15.32
N ASN A 96 -7.84 4.69 -14.07
CA ASN A 96 -7.39 5.54 -12.98
C ASN A 96 -5.96 5.20 -12.51
N PHE A 97 -5.55 3.93 -12.64
CA PHE A 97 -4.13 3.58 -12.54
C PHE A 97 -3.30 4.25 -13.62
N LEU A 98 -3.74 4.29 -14.88
CA LEU A 98 -3.03 4.99 -15.94
C LEU A 98 -2.81 6.47 -15.59
N ILE A 99 -3.84 7.14 -15.06
CA ILE A 99 -3.70 8.52 -14.58
C ILE A 99 -2.66 8.61 -13.46
N LEU A 100 -2.69 7.68 -12.50
CA LEU A 100 -1.67 7.61 -11.43
C LEU A 100 -0.26 7.45 -12.03
N PHE A 101 -0.05 6.55 -12.99
CA PHE A 101 1.25 6.37 -13.66
C PHE A 101 1.73 7.65 -14.34
N MET A 102 0.83 8.37 -15.02
CA MET A 102 1.16 9.63 -15.69
C MET A 102 1.49 10.74 -14.69
N ALA A 103 0.84 10.76 -13.52
CA ALA A 103 1.07 11.78 -12.49
C ALA A 103 2.30 11.47 -11.62
N ARG A 104 2.49 10.20 -11.27
CA ARG A 104 3.39 9.71 -10.22
C ARG A 104 3.83 8.28 -10.53
N TYR A 105 4.68 8.12 -11.54
CA TYR A 105 5.09 6.79 -12.05
C TYR A 105 5.64 5.86 -10.97
N ARG A 106 6.66 6.30 -10.21
CA ARG A 106 7.30 5.47 -9.17
C ARG A 106 6.33 5.07 -8.09
N PHE A 107 5.48 6.00 -7.66
CA PHE A 107 4.43 5.70 -6.70
C PHE A 107 3.45 4.64 -7.18
N SER A 108 3.03 4.76 -8.43
CA SER A 108 2.03 3.89 -9.03
C SER A 108 2.55 2.49 -9.28
N VAL A 109 3.82 2.36 -9.70
CA VAL A 109 4.49 1.07 -9.84
C VAL A 109 4.54 0.36 -8.50
N ALA A 110 5.07 1.00 -7.45
CA ALA A 110 5.16 0.35 -6.14
C ALA A 110 3.79 0.00 -5.57
N LEU A 111 2.80 0.90 -5.72
CA LEU A 111 1.42 0.63 -5.29
C LEU A 111 0.86 -0.61 -5.99
N LEU A 112 0.99 -0.69 -7.32
CA LEU A 112 0.47 -1.81 -8.10
C LEU A 112 1.22 -3.12 -7.81
N GLU A 113 2.56 -3.09 -7.76
CA GLU A 113 3.39 -4.25 -7.43
C GLU A 113 3.03 -4.81 -6.07
N THR A 114 3.01 -3.98 -5.03
CA THR A 114 2.69 -4.43 -3.67
C THR A 114 1.26 -4.97 -3.57
N ILE A 115 0.29 -4.36 -4.26
CA ILE A 115 -1.07 -4.87 -4.35
C ILE A 115 -1.10 -6.27 -4.98
N ILE A 116 -0.34 -6.48 -6.07
CA ILE A 116 -0.24 -7.76 -6.78
C ILE A 116 0.46 -8.83 -5.94
N GLU A 117 1.54 -8.49 -5.26
CA GLU A 117 2.30 -9.42 -4.43
C GLU A 117 1.50 -9.86 -3.20
N THR A 118 0.81 -8.92 -2.55
CA THR A 118 0.09 -9.19 -1.31
C THR A 118 -1.30 -9.80 -1.57
N HIS A 119 -1.97 -9.38 -2.65
CA HIS A 119 -3.39 -9.67 -2.90
C HIS A 119 -3.73 -10.04 -4.35
N GLY A 120 -2.73 -10.41 -5.18
CA GLY A 120 -2.93 -10.64 -6.62
C GLY A 120 -3.99 -11.68 -6.98
N THR A 121 -4.27 -12.66 -6.11
CA THR A 121 -5.34 -13.63 -6.30
C THR A 121 -6.74 -13.02 -6.22
N MET A 122 -6.95 -12.03 -5.34
CA MET A 122 -8.25 -11.37 -5.17
C MET A 122 -8.60 -10.48 -6.35
N LEU A 123 -7.58 -9.88 -6.94
CA LEU A 123 -7.79 -8.83 -7.91
C LEU A 123 -8.13 -9.34 -9.31
N ARG A 124 -7.91 -10.64 -9.61
CA ARG A 124 -7.93 -11.15 -11.00
C ARG A 124 -7.07 -10.30 -11.96
N ILE A 125 -6.20 -9.44 -11.42
CA ILE A 125 -5.46 -8.39 -12.12
C ILE A 125 -4.26 -8.98 -12.88
N THR A 126 -3.81 -10.19 -12.54
CA THR A 126 -2.46 -10.63 -12.91
C THR A 126 -2.41 -11.68 -14.02
N SER A 127 -3.30 -12.68 -14.03
CA SER A 127 -3.14 -13.78 -14.99
C SER A 127 -3.73 -13.54 -16.37
N GLU A 128 -4.74 -12.68 -16.48
CA GLU A 128 -5.48 -12.45 -17.74
C GLU A 128 -5.48 -10.99 -18.21
N ASN A 129 -4.96 -10.04 -17.42
CA ASN A 129 -5.10 -8.62 -17.75
C ASN A 129 -3.75 -7.95 -18.09
N CYS A 130 -3.34 -8.05 -19.35
CA CYS A 130 -2.16 -7.36 -19.88
C CYS A 130 -2.24 -5.83 -19.80
N ALA A 131 -3.40 -5.24 -19.53
CA ALA A 131 -3.53 -3.79 -19.40
C ALA A 131 -2.58 -3.23 -18.33
N TYR A 132 -2.45 -3.91 -17.18
CA TYR A 132 -1.59 -3.46 -16.09
C TYR A 132 -0.11 -3.49 -16.43
N ALA A 133 0.35 -4.53 -17.12
CA ALA A 133 1.70 -4.60 -17.66
C ALA A 133 1.94 -3.43 -18.64
N VAL A 134 1.07 -3.26 -19.63
CA VAL A 134 1.18 -2.21 -20.65
C VAL A 134 1.24 -0.81 -20.04
N MET A 135 0.44 -0.52 -19.01
CA MET A 135 0.45 0.77 -18.31
C MET A 135 1.77 1.10 -17.60
N THR A 136 2.63 0.11 -17.36
CA THR A 136 3.95 0.34 -16.74
C THR A 136 5.09 0.44 -17.74
N SER A 137 4.83 0.22 -19.03
CA SER A 137 5.85 0.31 -20.09
C SER A 137 6.10 1.76 -20.50
N ASP A 138 7.38 2.11 -20.63
CA ASP A 138 7.79 3.45 -21.05
C ASP A 138 7.35 3.74 -22.50
N PHE A 139 7.36 2.73 -23.37
CA PHE A 139 6.90 2.86 -24.77
C PHE A 139 5.43 3.28 -24.86
N PHE A 140 4.59 2.71 -24.00
CA PHE A 140 3.16 3.02 -23.96
C PHE A 140 2.92 4.41 -23.37
N LEU A 141 3.54 4.71 -22.22
CA LEU A 141 3.35 6.00 -21.55
C LEU A 141 3.86 7.20 -22.37
N GLN A 142 4.88 7.00 -23.21
CA GLN A 142 5.42 8.04 -24.08
C GLN A 142 4.65 8.22 -25.39
N ALA A 143 3.70 7.34 -25.71
CA ALA A 143 2.93 7.43 -26.96
C ALA A 143 2.09 8.71 -27.04
N GLU A 144 2.01 9.29 -28.24
CA GLU A 144 1.28 10.55 -28.46
C GLU A 144 -0.21 10.44 -28.11
N ALA A 145 -0.87 9.34 -28.51
CA ALA A 145 -2.25 9.06 -28.14
C ALA A 145 -2.49 9.09 -26.62
N VAL A 146 -1.59 8.48 -25.85
CA VAL A 146 -1.68 8.37 -24.38
C VAL A 146 -1.45 9.74 -23.73
N ASN A 147 -0.45 10.48 -24.20
CA ASN A 147 -0.19 11.84 -23.73
C ASN A 147 -1.36 12.79 -23.99
N ARG A 148 -1.94 12.77 -25.20
CA ARG A 148 -3.12 13.58 -25.54
C ARG A 148 -4.30 13.25 -24.64
N TRP A 149 -4.53 11.97 -24.37
CA TRP A 149 -5.58 11.52 -23.47
C TRP A 149 -5.33 11.97 -22.02
N ALA A 150 -4.09 11.82 -21.51
CA ALA A 150 -3.73 12.19 -20.15
C ALA A 150 -3.98 13.67 -19.86
N ILE A 151 -3.62 14.55 -20.81
CA ILE A 151 -3.87 16.00 -20.72
C ILE A 151 -5.38 16.30 -20.60
N GLN A 152 -6.23 15.58 -21.33
CA GLN A 152 -7.68 15.74 -21.23
C GLN A 152 -8.22 15.28 -19.88
N GLN A 153 -7.71 14.17 -19.33
CA GLN A 153 -8.14 13.67 -18.03
C GLN A 153 -7.68 14.54 -16.87
N GLU A 154 -6.48 15.12 -16.93
CA GLU A 154 -6.01 16.04 -15.91
C GLU A 154 -6.97 17.22 -15.74
N ALA A 155 -7.45 17.79 -16.85
CA ALA A 155 -8.44 18.87 -16.82
C ALA A 155 -9.77 18.42 -16.16
N ALA A 156 -10.23 17.20 -16.45
CA ALA A 156 -11.43 16.64 -15.85
C ALA A 156 -11.26 16.42 -14.33
N LEU A 157 -10.10 15.90 -13.88
CA LEU A 157 -9.83 15.63 -12.47
C LEU A 157 -9.71 16.90 -11.63
N ARG A 158 -9.22 18.00 -12.21
CA ARG A 158 -9.21 19.32 -11.55
C ARG A 158 -10.62 19.79 -11.15
N SER A 159 -11.66 19.32 -11.84
CA SER A 159 -13.05 19.63 -11.49
C SER A 159 -13.66 18.70 -10.45
N THR A 160 -13.00 17.57 -10.14
CA THR A 160 -13.52 16.59 -9.18
C THR A 160 -13.36 17.13 -7.78
N SER A 161 -14.47 17.53 -7.18
CA SER A 161 -14.47 18.06 -5.81
C SER A 161 -14.11 16.96 -4.82
N PRO A 162 -13.15 17.20 -3.91
CA PRO A 162 -12.85 16.42 -2.72
C PRO A 162 -13.99 15.95 -1.79
N GLY A 163 -15.27 16.11 -2.14
CA GLY A 163 -16.40 15.94 -1.22
C GLY A 163 -16.46 14.58 -0.52
N SER A 164 -15.99 13.52 -1.18
CA SER A 164 -15.95 12.15 -0.65
C SER A 164 -14.72 11.83 0.23
N MET A 165 -13.76 12.75 0.38
CA MET A 165 -12.53 12.48 1.14
C MET A 165 -12.76 12.33 2.65
N GLY A 166 -13.86 12.84 3.20
CA GLY A 166 -14.07 12.87 4.66
C GLY A 166 -13.97 11.49 5.32
N GLN A 167 -14.54 10.45 4.70
CA GLN A 167 -14.44 9.08 5.21
C GLN A 167 -13.00 8.55 5.10
N LEU A 168 -12.35 8.73 3.96
CA LEU A 168 -10.99 8.25 3.72
C LEU A 168 -9.96 8.93 4.64
N LEU A 169 -10.13 10.21 4.95
CA LEU A 169 -9.24 10.94 5.87
C LEU A 169 -9.27 10.42 7.31
N SER A 170 -10.30 9.68 7.68
CA SER A 170 -10.37 9.01 8.98
C SER A 170 -9.54 7.72 9.03
N MET A 171 -9.14 7.18 7.88
CA MET A 171 -8.43 5.91 7.76
C MET A 171 -6.92 6.10 7.86
N ASP A 172 -6.29 5.31 8.74
CA ASP A 172 -4.83 5.41 8.97
C ASP A 172 -4.02 5.03 7.72
N TRP A 173 -4.48 4.05 6.93
CA TRP A 173 -3.81 3.65 5.70
C TRP A 173 -3.81 4.77 4.66
N PHE A 174 -4.93 5.48 4.51
CA PHE A 174 -5.09 6.55 3.52
C PHE A 174 -4.16 7.72 3.83
N LEU A 175 -4.09 8.14 5.09
CA LEU A 175 -3.12 9.14 5.53
C LEU A 175 -1.67 8.68 5.35
N SER A 176 -1.42 7.37 5.40
CA SER A 176 -0.08 6.81 5.15
C SER A 176 0.27 6.86 3.67
N ILE A 177 -0.68 6.54 2.79
CA ILE A 177 -0.52 6.69 1.34
C ILE A 177 -0.30 8.15 0.98
N ILE A 178 -1.07 9.10 1.53
CA ILE A 178 -0.86 10.53 1.28
C ILE A 178 0.54 10.96 1.74
N LYS A 179 1.01 10.46 2.90
CA LYS A 179 2.37 10.74 3.37
C LYS A 179 3.43 10.19 2.41
N VAL A 180 3.24 8.97 1.91
CA VAL A 180 4.15 8.33 0.96
C VAL A 180 4.16 9.05 -0.39
N LEU A 181 2.99 9.48 -0.86
CA LEU A 181 2.81 10.32 -2.05
C LEU A 181 3.53 11.67 -1.91
N ARG A 182 3.56 12.24 -0.69
CA ARG A 182 4.33 13.45 -0.39
C ARG A 182 5.84 13.20 -0.40
N ASP A 183 6.25 12.14 0.27
CA ASP A 183 7.66 11.84 0.56
C ASP A 183 8.30 11.00 -0.57
N GLU A 184 7.81 11.08 -1.83
CA GLU A 184 8.27 10.25 -2.96
C GLU A 184 9.78 10.36 -3.22
N ASP A 185 10.39 11.51 -2.92
CA ASP A 185 11.83 11.74 -3.02
C ASP A 185 12.66 11.08 -1.90
N SER A 186 12.00 10.52 -0.88
CA SER A 186 12.68 9.77 0.18
C SER A 186 13.02 8.37 -0.31
N GLY A 187 14.31 7.99 -0.25
CA GLY A 187 14.79 6.67 -0.70
C GLY A 187 14.19 5.44 0.04
N SER A 188 13.26 5.63 0.97
CA SER A 188 12.51 4.58 1.68
C SER A 188 11.10 4.33 1.12
N PHE A 189 10.78 4.92 -0.02
CA PHE A 189 9.45 4.90 -0.64
C PHE A 189 8.83 3.50 -0.76
N HIS A 190 9.53 2.56 -1.41
CA HIS A 190 9.01 1.22 -1.70
C HIS A 190 8.72 0.41 -0.41
N GLY A 191 9.66 0.40 0.55
CA GLY A 191 9.47 -0.30 1.82
C GLY A 191 8.35 0.29 2.68
N ASN A 192 8.12 1.61 2.60
CA ASN A 192 6.97 2.23 3.26
C ASN A 192 5.65 1.77 2.63
N MET A 193 5.58 1.67 1.29
CA MET A 193 4.39 1.18 0.58
C MET A 193 4.09 -0.27 0.94
N GLU A 194 5.11 -1.13 0.89
CA GLU A 194 5.02 -2.54 1.28
C GLU A 194 4.45 -2.68 2.69
N THR A 195 5.01 -1.95 3.66
CA THR A 195 4.54 -1.97 5.05
C THR A 195 3.09 -1.52 5.19
N ILE A 196 2.68 -0.50 4.43
CA ILE A 196 1.31 0.04 4.48
C ILE A 196 0.33 -1.02 3.97
N ILE A 197 0.56 -1.57 2.79
CA ILE A 197 -0.37 -2.51 2.15
C ILE A 197 -0.38 -3.85 2.89
N ALA A 198 0.78 -4.36 3.30
CA ALA A 198 0.86 -5.58 4.10
C ALA A 198 0.13 -5.47 5.46
N SER A 199 -0.11 -4.25 5.94
CA SER A 199 -0.87 -4.01 7.17
C SER A 199 -2.37 -3.81 6.96
N MET A 200 -2.85 -3.72 5.71
CA MET A 200 -4.27 -3.55 5.39
C MET A 200 -5.03 -4.87 5.61
N ASP A 201 -6.24 -4.75 6.15
CA ASP A 201 -7.23 -5.82 6.06
C ASP A 201 -7.94 -5.78 4.70
N GLU A 202 -8.72 -6.83 4.39
CA GLU A 202 -9.44 -6.95 3.11
C GLU A 202 -10.37 -5.75 2.85
N ASN A 203 -11.05 -5.26 3.89
CA ASN A 203 -11.92 -4.08 3.77
C ASN A 203 -11.13 -2.82 3.41
N SER A 204 -9.97 -2.61 4.03
CA SER A 204 -9.10 -1.46 3.73
C SER A 204 -8.56 -1.51 2.31
N LEU A 205 -8.24 -2.71 1.82
CA LEU A 205 -7.83 -2.92 0.43
C LEU A 205 -8.98 -2.61 -0.54
N ASP A 206 -10.19 -3.10 -0.27
CA ASP A 206 -11.38 -2.79 -1.09
C ASP A 206 -11.67 -1.29 -1.11
N GLU A 207 -11.52 -0.60 0.02
CA GLU A 207 -11.66 0.85 0.09
C GLU A 207 -10.54 1.59 -0.67
N LEU A 208 -9.30 1.08 -0.63
CA LEU A 208 -8.19 1.58 -1.45
C LEU A 208 -8.51 1.45 -2.94
N LEU A 209 -8.88 0.25 -3.40
CA LEU A 209 -9.20 -0.03 -4.79
C LEU A 209 -10.42 0.78 -5.25
N SER A 210 -11.43 0.91 -4.40
CA SER A 210 -12.58 1.80 -4.61
C SER A 210 -12.14 3.25 -4.78
N SER A 211 -11.21 3.74 -3.93
CA SER A 211 -10.70 5.12 -4.02
C SER A 211 -9.90 5.38 -5.31
N ILE A 212 -9.21 4.36 -5.84
CA ILE A 212 -8.54 4.41 -7.13
C ILE A 212 -9.60 4.42 -8.23
N SER A 213 -10.52 3.44 -8.23
CA SER A 213 -11.58 3.28 -9.23
C SER A 213 -12.54 4.48 -9.31
N SER A 214 -12.78 5.17 -8.19
CA SER A 214 -13.61 6.38 -8.14
C SER A 214 -12.87 7.66 -8.56
N GLY A 215 -11.56 7.59 -8.76
CA GLY A 215 -10.74 8.74 -9.18
C GLY A 215 -10.26 9.64 -8.04
N ILE A 216 -10.53 9.29 -6.77
CA ILE A 216 -10.13 10.12 -5.61
C ILE A 216 -8.60 10.11 -5.48
N LEU A 217 -7.99 8.92 -5.41
CA LEU A 217 -6.53 8.82 -5.27
C LEU A 217 -5.78 9.41 -6.49
N PRO A 218 -6.19 9.16 -7.75
CA PRO A 218 -5.62 9.85 -8.91
C PRO A 218 -5.74 11.36 -8.83
N ALA A 219 -6.91 11.91 -8.48
CA ALA A 219 -7.09 13.35 -8.36
C ALA A 219 -6.12 13.96 -7.34
N LEU A 220 -5.88 13.27 -6.22
CA LEU A 220 -4.92 13.70 -5.20
C LEU A 220 -3.47 13.65 -5.68
N ALA A 221 -3.09 12.59 -6.38
CA ALA A 221 -1.76 12.43 -6.96
C ALA A 221 -1.44 13.53 -7.98
N THR A 222 -2.43 13.91 -8.80
CA THR A 222 -2.29 14.99 -9.79
C THR A 222 -2.28 16.37 -9.12
N GLN A 223 -2.99 16.57 -8.02
CA GLN A 223 -3.17 17.86 -7.34
C GLN A 223 -2.33 18.01 -6.07
N ASN A 224 -1.07 17.55 -6.08
CA ASN A 224 -0.23 17.50 -4.88
C ASN A 224 -0.13 18.86 -4.15
N GLU A 225 -0.03 19.99 -4.87
CA GLU A 225 0.03 21.31 -4.23
C GLU A 225 -1.27 21.69 -3.49
N LEU A 226 -2.42 21.32 -4.04
CA LEU A 226 -3.72 21.61 -3.45
C LEU A 226 -3.99 20.72 -2.24
N LEU A 227 -3.46 19.49 -2.26
CA LEU A 227 -3.56 18.55 -1.16
C LEU A 227 -3.03 19.13 0.16
N TYR A 228 -1.95 19.92 0.13
CA TYR A 228 -1.40 20.57 1.34
C TYR A 228 -2.14 21.83 1.75
N ARG A 229 -2.86 22.47 0.82
CA ARG A 229 -3.69 23.64 1.11
C ARG A 229 -5.06 23.24 1.65
N ASP A 230 -5.46 21.99 1.47
CA ASP A 230 -6.71 21.48 2.03
C ASP A 230 -6.58 21.36 3.55
N GLU A 231 -7.32 22.24 4.23
CA GLU A 231 -7.34 22.28 5.69
C GLU A 231 -7.73 20.92 6.28
N ARG A 232 -8.68 20.18 5.67
CA ARG A 232 -9.13 18.89 6.22
C ARG A 232 -8.02 17.85 6.25
N ILE A 233 -7.14 17.86 5.25
CA ILE A 233 -6.00 16.95 5.18
C ILE A 233 -4.97 17.32 6.24
N ARG A 234 -4.67 18.62 6.39
CA ARG A 234 -3.80 19.13 7.45
C ARG A 234 -4.33 18.78 8.84
N GLN A 235 -5.64 18.93 9.05
CA GLN A 235 -6.32 18.56 10.29
C GLN A 235 -6.21 17.07 10.58
N ALA A 236 -6.45 16.21 9.58
CA ALA A 236 -6.35 14.76 9.72
C ALA A 236 -4.91 14.32 10.08
N PHE A 237 -3.89 14.93 9.45
CA PHE A 237 -2.50 14.69 9.82
C PHE A 237 -2.16 15.16 11.24
N LEU A 238 -2.65 16.34 11.65
CA LEU A 238 -2.45 16.85 13.00
C LEU A 238 -3.12 15.93 14.04
N GLU A 239 -4.36 15.50 13.79
CA GLU A 239 -5.05 14.54 14.65
C GLU A 239 -4.27 13.25 14.78
N ARG A 240 -3.83 12.69 13.64
CA ARG A 240 -3.02 11.47 13.63
C ARG A 240 -1.72 11.63 14.41
N SER A 241 -1.02 12.76 14.25
CA SER A 241 0.22 13.06 14.96
C SER A 241 0.01 13.17 16.48
N ILE A 242 -1.05 13.87 16.92
CA ILE A 242 -1.42 13.97 18.34
C ILE A 242 -1.74 12.58 18.90
N ARG A 243 -2.59 11.80 18.23
CA ARG A 243 -2.94 10.43 18.63
C ARG A 243 -1.69 9.55 18.77
N HIS A 244 -0.77 9.66 17.81
CA HIS A 244 0.46 8.89 17.81
C HIS A 244 1.38 9.27 18.99
N ASN A 245 1.60 10.56 19.22
CA ASN A 245 2.45 11.06 20.30
C ASN A 245 1.88 10.72 21.69
N GLU A 246 0.56 10.86 21.88
CA GLU A 246 -0.10 10.45 23.13
C GLU A 246 0.04 8.95 23.40
N SER A 247 -0.12 8.13 22.37
CA SER A 247 0.07 6.68 22.44
C SER A 247 1.49 6.30 22.84
N ILE A 248 2.51 6.96 22.25
CA ILE A 248 3.92 6.75 22.61
C ILE A 248 4.17 7.14 24.07
N GLY A 249 3.68 8.31 24.50
CA GLY A 249 3.82 8.78 25.87
C GLY A 249 3.22 7.81 26.89
N LEU A 250 2.00 7.33 26.62
CA LEU A 250 1.33 6.33 27.46
C LEU A 250 2.10 5.01 27.51
N LYS A 251 2.49 4.46 26.35
CA LYS A 251 3.28 3.22 26.30
C LYS A 251 4.58 3.34 27.09
N ARG A 252 5.28 4.48 26.98
CA ARG A 252 6.53 4.73 27.71
C ARG A 252 6.29 4.80 29.22
N PHE A 253 5.23 5.47 29.66
CA PHE A 253 4.86 5.53 31.08
C PHE A 253 4.58 4.14 31.65
N TYR A 254 3.73 3.35 30.98
CA TYR A 254 3.39 2.00 31.44
C TYR A 254 4.58 1.02 31.37
N TYR A 255 5.47 1.21 30.39
CA TYR A 255 6.72 0.46 30.31
C TYR A 255 7.61 0.71 31.54
N TRP A 256 7.81 1.97 31.93
CA TRP A 256 8.56 2.31 33.14
C TRP A 256 7.90 1.79 34.42
N LEU A 257 6.57 1.81 34.48
CA LEU A 257 5.82 1.28 35.61
C LEU A 257 6.00 -0.24 35.73
N GLY A 258 6.05 -0.95 34.61
CA GLY A 258 6.41 -2.37 34.57
C GLY A 258 7.83 -2.63 35.07
N ILE A 259 8.81 -1.84 34.63
CA ILE A 259 10.20 -1.94 35.11
C ILE A 259 10.28 -1.69 36.62
N ALA A 260 9.61 -0.66 37.13
CA ALA A 260 9.60 -0.35 38.55
C ALA A 260 8.99 -1.48 39.39
N ASN A 261 7.90 -2.09 38.91
CA ASN A 261 7.30 -3.27 39.53
C ASN A 261 8.26 -4.46 39.56
N ASP A 262 8.91 -4.77 38.43
CA ASP A 262 9.87 -5.87 38.34
C ASP A 262 11.08 -5.65 39.27
N LEU A 263 11.54 -4.40 39.42
CA LEU A 263 12.63 -4.04 40.34
C LEU A 263 12.21 -4.19 41.81
N SER A 264 11.02 -3.69 42.17
CA SER A 264 10.47 -3.84 43.53
C SER A 264 10.33 -5.30 43.90
N LEU A 265 9.79 -6.10 42.98
CA LEU A 265 9.62 -7.54 43.12
C LEU A 265 10.95 -8.25 43.38
N GLY A 266 11.97 -7.92 42.59
CA GLY A 266 13.31 -8.47 42.76
C GLY A 266 13.90 -8.13 44.13
N LEU A 267 13.75 -6.88 44.58
CA LEU A 267 14.24 -6.44 45.90
C LEU A 267 13.48 -7.13 47.04
N GLU A 268 12.16 -7.23 46.95
CA GLU A 268 11.33 -7.91 47.96
C GLU A 268 11.71 -9.39 48.09
N PHE A 269 11.94 -10.09 46.98
CA PHE A 269 12.40 -11.49 47.05
C PHE A 269 13.82 -11.63 47.57
N VAL A 270 14.74 -10.73 47.20
CA VAL A 270 16.11 -10.77 47.72
C VAL A 270 16.13 -10.50 49.22
N ILE A 271 15.48 -9.44 49.68
CA ILE A 271 15.39 -9.10 51.10
C ILE A 271 14.65 -10.21 51.86
N GLY A 272 13.50 -10.65 51.36
CA GLY A 272 12.72 -11.72 51.97
C GLY A 272 13.51 -13.03 52.07
N SER A 273 14.36 -13.34 51.09
CA SER A 273 15.23 -14.53 51.14
C SER A 273 16.32 -14.39 52.21
N ILE A 274 16.87 -13.19 52.43
CA ILE A 274 17.85 -12.92 53.48
C ILE A 274 17.21 -13.08 54.87
N GLU A 275 15.95 -12.67 55.03
CA GLU A 275 15.21 -12.80 56.29
C GLU A 275 15.00 -14.25 56.75
N PHE A 276 15.10 -15.22 55.84
CA PHE A 276 15.03 -16.66 56.17
C PHE A 276 16.38 -17.30 56.50
N PHE A 277 17.47 -16.53 56.56
CA PHE A 277 18.75 -17.10 56.99
C PHE A 277 18.68 -17.52 58.46
N PRO A 278 19.31 -18.65 58.82
CA PRO A 278 19.40 -19.07 60.21
C PRO A 278 19.95 -17.95 61.11
N SER A 279 19.33 -17.71 62.28
CA SER A 279 19.69 -16.59 63.16
C SER A 279 21.13 -16.64 63.68
N ASN A 280 21.76 -17.82 63.66
CA ASN A 280 23.19 -17.99 63.95
C ASN A 280 24.12 -17.51 62.82
N VAL A 281 23.61 -17.34 61.60
CA VAL A 281 24.33 -16.81 60.43
C VAL A 281 24.01 -15.32 60.23
N PHE A 282 22.76 -14.92 60.41
CA PHE A 282 22.33 -13.53 60.32
C PHE A 282 21.49 -13.16 61.55
N ALA A 283 22.10 -12.45 62.50
CA ALA A 283 21.49 -12.13 63.79
C ALA A 283 20.21 -11.25 63.68
N GLY A 284 19.97 -10.64 62.52
CA GLY A 284 18.80 -9.79 62.26
C GLY A 284 17.63 -10.48 61.56
N ALA A 285 17.72 -11.80 61.27
CA ALA A 285 16.71 -12.52 60.51
C ALA A 285 15.35 -12.59 61.22
N ASN A 286 14.27 -12.31 60.48
CA ASN A 286 12.89 -12.39 60.94
C ASN A 286 11.99 -13.09 59.92
N ASP A 287 11.72 -14.38 60.16
CA ASP A 287 10.90 -15.23 59.29
C ASP A 287 9.51 -14.64 58.98
N VAL A 288 8.90 -13.94 59.94
CA VAL A 288 7.58 -13.31 59.73
C VAL A 288 7.66 -12.21 58.69
N LEU A 289 8.70 -11.38 58.75
CA LEU A 289 8.95 -10.34 57.75
C LEU A 289 9.24 -10.96 56.38
N GLY A 290 10.03 -12.04 56.35
CA GLY A 290 10.28 -12.83 55.13
C GLY A 290 8.99 -13.30 54.47
N VAL A 291 8.06 -13.90 55.24
CA VAL A 291 6.76 -14.36 54.71
C VAL A 291 5.96 -13.20 54.11
N TYR A 292 5.90 -12.05 54.78
CA TYR A 292 5.18 -10.90 54.24
C TYR A 292 5.80 -10.39 52.94
N LEU A 293 7.14 -10.30 52.85
CA LEU A 293 7.84 -9.90 51.63
C LEU A 293 7.60 -10.87 50.46
N PHE A 294 7.51 -12.17 50.75
CA PHE A 294 7.17 -13.16 49.72
C PHE A 294 5.71 -13.04 49.27
N ILE A 295 4.78 -12.75 50.17
CA ILE A 295 3.37 -12.53 49.83
C ILE A 295 3.23 -11.26 48.98
N THR A 296 3.85 -10.15 49.39
CA THR A 296 3.81 -8.90 48.62
C THR A 296 4.46 -9.08 47.25
N GLY A 297 5.64 -9.70 47.18
CA GLY A 297 6.30 -10.02 45.92
C GLY A 297 5.43 -10.91 45.03
N SER A 298 4.84 -11.98 45.58
CA SER A 298 3.94 -12.86 44.83
C SER A 298 2.72 -12.11 44.29
N SER A 299 2.19 -11.13 45.03
CA SER A 299 1.08 -10.30 44.54
C SER A 299 1.49 -9.35 43.40
N GLN A 300 2.74 -8.86 43.41
CA GLN A 300 3.28 -7.99 42.35
C GLN A 300 3.48 -8.72 41.01
N LEU A 301 3.60 -10.06 41.01
CA LEU A 301 3.56 -10.84 39.77
C LEU A 301 2.23 -10.64 39.02
N VAL A 302 1.11 -10.54 39.75
CA VAL A 302 -0.22 -10.26 39.17
C VAL A 302 -0.32 -8.81 38.70
N ALA A 303 0.31 -7.88 39.43
CA ALA A 303 0.29 -6.46 39.10
C ALA A 303 0.78 -6.19 37.67
N ARG A 304 1.81 -6.91 37.18
CA ARG A 304 2.31 -6.77 35.80
C ARG A 304 1.22 -6.98 34.74
N SER A 305 0.43 -8.04 34.88
CA SER A 305 -0.69 -8.31 33.95
C SER A 305 -1.75 -7.22 34.03
N LEU A 306 -2.06 -6.72 35.23
CA LEU A 306 -3.01 -5.63 35.43
C LEU A 306 -2.53 -4.33 34.78
N ILE A 307 -1.23 -4.00 34.90
CA ILE A 307 -0.61 -2.83 34.28
C ILE A 307 -0.81 -2.86 32.76
N GLN A 308 -0.60 -4.02 32.13
CA GLN A 308 -0.81 -4.17 30.69
C GLN A 308 -2.28 -4.01 30.29
N ILE A 309 -3.22 -4.58 31.06
CA ILE A 309 -4.67 -4.45 30.81
C ILE A 309 -5.09 -2.98 30.90
N VAL A 310 -4.67 -2.29 31.96
CA VAL A 310 -4.99 -0.87 32.18
C VAL A 310 -4.37 -0.01 31.08
N MET A 311 -3.14 -0.31 30.63
CA MET A 311 -2.53 0.37 29.49
C MET A 311 -3.39 0.28 28.24
N GLN A 312 -3.87 -0.92 27.89
CA GLN A 312 -4.72 -1.10 26.69
C GLN A 312 -6.04 -0.32 26.81
N PHE A 313 -6.65 -0.31 28.00
CA PHE A 313 -7.85 0.47 28.26
C PHE A 313 -7.59 1.99 28.12
N HIS A 314 -6.48 2.48 28.67
CA HIS A 314 -6.08 3.89 28.52
C HIS A 314 -5.77 4.28 27.08
N LEU A 315 -5.08 3.41 26.32
CA LEU A 315 -4.82 3.65 24.90
C LEU A 315 -6.13 3.75 24.10
N ARG A 316 -7.10 2.87 24.36
CA ARG A 316 -8.42 2.93 23.74
C ARG A 316 -9.15 4.23 24.08
N ARG A 317 -9.15 4.63 25.34
CA ARG A 317 -9.81 5.88 25.79
C ARG A 317 -9.09 7.14 25.28
N SER A 318 -7.77 7.11 25.13
CA SER A 318 -7.02 8.26 24.61
C SER A 318 -7.43 8.58 23.19
N ARG A 319 -7.65 7.55 22.34
CA ARG A 319 -8.11 7.73 20.95
C ARG A 319 -9.38 8.58 20.86
N GLU A 320 -10.35 8.34 21.75
CA GLU A 320 -11.60 9.12 21.80
C GLU A 320 -11.39 10.57 22.25
N LYS A 321 -10.42 10.82 23.15
CA LYS A 321 -10.12 12.17 23.64
C LYS A 321 -9.37 13.01 22.62
N SER A 322 -8.45 12.44 21.85
CA SER A 322 -7.66 13.18 20.86
C SER A 322 -8.57 13.80 19.80
N THR A 323 -9.59 13.08 19.34
CA THR A 323 -10.59 13.58 18.38
C THR A 323 -11.34 14.81 18.92
N ARG A 324 -11.68 14.83 20.22
CA ARG A 324 -12.31 16.01 20.86
C ARG A 324 -11.37 17.20 20.91
N ARG A 325 -10.11 17.01 21.32
CA ARG A 325 -9.12 18.11 21.38
C ARG A 325 -8.86 18.74 20.03
N VAL A 326 -8.81 17.94 18.96
CA VAL A 326 -8.68 18.48 17.60
C VAL A 326 -9.88 19.34 17.28
N SER A 327 -11.11 18.90 17.58
CA SER A 327 -12.31 19.72 17.38
C SER A 327 -12.29 21.04 18.17
N GLU A 328 -11.70 21.05 19.38
CA GLU A 328 -11.54 22.24 20.21
C GLU A 328 -10.48 23.21 19.64
N LEU A 329 -9.33 22.68 19.20
CA LEU A 329 -8.27 23.48 18.58
C LEU A 329 -8.73 24.14 17.27
N MET A 330 -9.60 23.47 16.51
CA MET A 330 -10.18 24.05 15.30
C MET A 330 -11.12 25.20 15.60
N ARG A 331 -12.02 25.04 16.59
CA ARG A 331 -12.92 26.12 17.04
C ARG A 331 -12.18 27.35 17.57
N ALA A 332 -10.95 27.18 18.06
CA ALA A 332 -10.14 28.28 18.56
C ALA A 332 -9.42 29.07 17.45
N ASN A 333 -9.33 28.51 16.23
CA ASN A 333 -8.64 29.11 15.09
C ASN A 333 -9.60 29.73 14.04
N GLU A 334 -10.91 29.60 14.23
CA GLU A 334 -11.97 30.26 13.44
C GLU A 334 -12.28 31.67 13.97
#